data_AF-A0AAW2MYC9-F1
#
_entry.id   AF-A0AAW2MYC9-F1
#
_cell.length_a   1.000
_cell.length_b   1.000
_cell.length_c   1.000
_cell.angle_alpha   90.00
_cell.angle_beta   90.00
_cell.angle_gamma   90.00
#
_symmetry.space_group_name_H-M   'P 1'
#
loop_
_entity.id
_entity.type
_entity.pdbx_description
1 polymer ?
#
loop_
_entity_poly.entity_id
_entity_poly.type
_entity_poly.pdbx_seq_one_letter_code
_entity_poly.pdbx_strand_id
1 'polypeptide(L)'
;MSGTKFEVVKFDGIGNFGLWQTRVKDLLAQQGILKALRPQRPASMDDEDWEEPQQHATGTIRICLADKIMYHVMNLKSPGRNMEETRDPIYVQIHNE
;
A
#
# COMPACT_ATOMS: atom_id res chain seq x y z
N MET A 1 -12.51 -24.36 0.38
CA MET A 1 -11.59 -23.74 -0.59
C MET A 1 -10.31 -23.40 0.15
N SER A 2 -9.19 -24.06 -0.16
CA SER A 2 -7.89 -23.71 0.42
C SER A 2 -7.44 -22.41 -0.24
N GLY A 3 -7.75 -21.28 0.39
CA GLY A 3 -7.21 -20.00 -0.03
C GLY A 3 -5.72 -20.01 0.25
N THR A 4 -4.89 -20.12 -0.79
CA THR A 4 -3.45 -19.90 -0.65
C THR A 4 -3.24 -18.52 -0.06
N LYS A 5 -2.93 -18.46 1.23
CA LYS A 5 -2.66 -17.22 1.96
C LYS A 5 -1.31 -16.72 1.45
N PHE A 6 -1.33 -15.82 0.47
CA PHE A 6 -0.10 -15.21 -0.03
C PHE A 6 0.46 -14.32 1.08
N GLU A 7 1.47 -14.83 1.77
CA GLU A 7 2.19 -14.05 2.76
C GLU A 7 3.22 -13.19 2.02
N VAL A 8 2.84 -11.94 1.74
CA VAL A 8 3.80 -10.94 1.25
C VAL A 8 4.74 -10.62 2.41
N VAL A 9 6.04 -10.87 2.22
CA VAL A 9 7.07 -10.45 3.18
C VAL A 9 6.91 -8.96 3.44
N LYS A 10 6.74 -8.60 4.72
CA LYS A 10 6.61 -7.22 5.17
C LYS A 10 7.85 -6.41 4.79
N PHE A 11 7.64 -5.22 4.23
CA PHE A 11 8.74 -4.30 3.93
C PHE A 11 9.13 -3.51 5.17
N ASP A 12 10.42 -3.57 5.51
CA ASP A 12 11.00 -2.96 6.70
C ASP A 12 11.85 -1.72 6.36
N GLY A 13 11.75 -1.21 5.13
CA GLY A 13 12.55 -0.09 4.64
C GLY A 13 13.91 -0.52 4.06
N ILE A 14 14.28 -1.80 4.12
CA ILE A 14 15.59 -2.30 3.67
C ILE A 14 15.39 -3.32 2.53
N GLY A 15 16.31 -3.31 1.55
CA GLY A 15 16.32 -4.29 0.46
C GLY A 15 15.61 -3.83 -0.81
N ASN A 16 15.09 -4.79 -1.59
CA ASN A 16 14.56 -4.53 -2.93
C ASN A 16 13.10 -4.04 -2.88
N PHE A 17 12.94 -2.72 -2.76
CA PHE A 17 11.64 -2.05 -2.81
C PHE A 17 10.84 -2.39 -4.07
N GLY A 18 11.47 -2.48 -5.23
CA GLY A 18 10.79 -2.80 -6.50
C GLY A 18 10.13 -4.18 -6.48
N LEU A 19 10.79 -5.17 -5.88
CA LEU A 19 10.23 -6.52 -5.71
C LEU A 19 9.05 -6.51 -4.73
N TRP A 20 9.17 -5.80 -3.61
CA TRP A 20 8.05 -5.65 -2.67
C TRP A 20 6.86 -4.96 -3.34
N GLN A 21 7.09 -3.84 -4.03
CA GLN A 21 6.04 -3.09 -4.71
C GLN A 21 5.32 -3.96 -5.75
N THR A 22 6.06 -4.79 -6.50
CA THR A 22 5.49 -5.73 -7.46
C THR A 22 4.56 -6.73 -6.77
N ARG A 23 4.99 -7.35 -5.67
CA ARG A 23 4.17 -8.30 -4.90
C ARG A 23 2.90 -7.67 -4.32
N VAL A 24 2.99 -6.43 -3.83
CA VAL A 24 1.82 -5.71 -3.33
C VAL A 24 0.85 -5.38 -4.48
N LYS A 25 1.35 -4.97 -5.65
CA LYS A 25 0.51 -4.74 -6.84
C LYS A 25 -0.20 -6.03 -7.28
N ASP A 26 0.50 -7.16 -7.29
CA ASP A 26 -0.09 -8.46 -7.63
C ASP A 26 -1.18 -8.86 -6.61
N LEU A 27 -0.96 -8.62 -5.32
CA LEU A 27 -1.96 -8.87 -4.27
C LEU A 27 -3.22 -8.01 -4.47
N LEU A 28 -3.06 -6.71 -4.76
CA LEU A 28 -4.17 -5.81 -5.03
C LEU A 28 -4.92 -6.19 -6.33
N ALA A 29 -4.21 -6.72 -7.33
CA ALA A 29 -4.82 -7.25 -8.54
C ALA A 29 -5.64 -8.51 -8.26
N GLN A 30 -5.12 -9.43 -7.44
CA GLN A 30 -5.84 -10.62 -7.00
C GLN A 30 -7.11 -10.27 -6.19
N GLN A 31 -7.07 -9.18 -5.42
CA GLN A 31 -8.23 -8.65 -4.70
C GLN A 31 -9.21 -7.85 -5.60
N GLY A 32 -8.88 -7.61 -6.87
CA GLY A 32 -9.71 -6.85 -7.80
C GLY A 32 -9.68 -5.33 -7.59
N ILE A 33 -8.78 -4.81 -6.76
CA ILE A 33 -8.72 -3.40 -6.35
C ILE A 33 -7.47 -2.65 -6.81
N LEU A 34 -6.67 -3.22 -7.72
CA LEU A 34 -5.48 -2.55 -8.27
C LEU A 34 -5.77 -1.13 -8.82
N LYS A 35 -6.98 -0.90 -9.34
CA LYS A 35 -7.44 0.41 -9.83
C LYS A 35 -7.38 1.51 -8.75
N ALA A 36 -7.43 1.17 -7.47
CA ALA A 36 -7.33 2.11 -6.35
C ALA A 36 -5.95 2.78 -6.26
N LEU A 37 -4.90 2.23 -6.88
CA LEU A 37 -3.60 2.89 -6.96
C LEU A 37 -3.58 4.09 -7.92
N ARG A 38 -4.64 4.31 -8.72
CA ARG A 38 -4.70 5.46 -9.61
C ARG A 38 -4.81 6.75 -8.79
N PRO A 39 -4.16 7.84 -9.23
CA PRO A 39 -4.19 9.11 -8.51
C PRO A 39 -5.57 9.77 -8.54
N GLN A 40 -6.44 9.37 -9.47
CA GLN A 40 -7.73 10.01 -9.73
C GLN A 40 -8.81 8.94 -9.90
N ARG A 41 -10.00 9.24 -9.38
CA ARG A 41 -11.21 8.45 -9.62
C ARG A 41 -11.54 8.44 -11.12
N PRO A 42 -11.90 7.29 -11.71
CA PRO A 42 -12.47 7.26 -13.04
C PRO A 42 -13.80 8.03 -13.10
N ALA A 43 -14.01 8.84 -14.14
CA ALA A 43 -15.26 9.61 -14.31
C ALA A 43 -16.54 8.73 -14.32
N SER A 44 -16.41 7.45 -14.67
CA SER A 44 -17.49 6.47 -14.76
C SER A 44 -17.86 5.80 -13.43
N MET A 45 -17.24 6.17 -12.31
CA MET A 45 -17.44 5.58 -10.98
C MET A 45 -17.91 6.67 -10.03
N ASP A 46 -18.83 6.42 -9.12
CA ASP A 46 -19.18 7.43 -8.11
C ASP A 46 -18.17 7.47 -6.95
N ASP A 47 -18.32 8.44 -6.06
CA ASP A 47 -17.38 8.67 -4.96
C ASP A 47 -17.44 7.54 -3.91
N GLU A 48 -18.60 6.95 -3.69
CA GLU A 48 -18.82 5.87 -2.70
C GLU A 48 -18.19 4.56 -3.18
N ASP A 49 -18.45 4.17 -4.43
CA ASP A 49 -17.84 3.02 -5.11
C ASP A 49 -16.32 3.16 -5.30
N TRP A 50 -15.80 4.39 -5.16
CA TRP A 50 -14.37 4.68 -5.23
C TRP A 50 -13.68 4.62 -3.87
N GLU A 51 -14.35 5.03 -2.80
CA GLU A 51 -13.76 5.11 -1.47
C GLU A 51 -13.43 3.73 -0.90
N GLU A 52 -14.31 2.74 -1.06
CA GLU A 52 -14.08 1.39 -0.52
C GLU A 52 -12.80 0.73 -1.09
N PRO A 53 -12.55 0.68 -2.42
CA PRO A 53 -11.30 0.19 -2.97
C PRO A 53 -10.06 0.93 -2.46
N GLN A 54 -10.18 2.25 -2.21
CA GLN A 54 -9.09 3.07 -1.66
C GLN A 54 -8.76 2.66 -0.23
N GLN A 55 -9.77 2.51 0.62
CA GLN A 55 -9.59 2.07 2.00
C GLN A 55 -8.99 0.66 2.07
N HIS A 56 -9.48 -0.25 1.22
CA HIS A 56 -8.99 -1.64 1.17
C HIS A 56 -7.54 -1.73 0.65
N ALA A 57 -7.19 -0.95 -0.37
CA ALA A 57 -5.80 -0.87 -0.86
C ALA A 57 -4.86 -0.29 0.21
N THR A 58 -5.30 0.77 0.89
CA THR A 58 -4.56 1.39 2.00
C THR A 58 -4.31 0.38 3.13
N GLY A 59 -5.34 -0.38 3.51
CA GLY A 59 -5.23 -1.44 4.51
C GLY A 59 -4.26 -2.56 4.10
N THR A 60 -4.38 -3.03 2.86
CA THR A 60 -3.50 -4.07 2.32
C THR A 60 -2.04 -3.64 2.29
N ILE A 61 -1.75 -2.41 1.82
CA ILE A 61 -0.38 -1.86 1.84
C ILE A 61 0.16 -1.84 3.27
N ARG A 62 -0.61 -1.35 4.25
CA ARG A 62 -0.17 -1.31 5.66
C ARG A 62 0.15 -2.69 6.23
N ILE A 63 -0.65 -3.71 5.90
CA ILE A 63 -0.41 -5.09 6.33
C ILE A 63 0.89 -5.66 5.73
N CYS A 64 1.29 -5.18 4.53
CA CYS A 64 2.54 -5.53 3.87
C CYS A 64 3.75 -4.70 4.36
N LEU A 65 3.61 -3.90 5.42
CA LEU A 65 4.70 -3.13 6.03
C LEU A 65 5.08 -3.71 7.40
N ALA A 66 6.35 -3.58 7.77
CA ALA A 66 6.79 -3.78 9.14
C ALA A 66 6.27 -2.65 10.03
N ASP A 67 6.05 -2.94 11.31
CA ASP A 67 5.35 -2.03 12.23
C ASP A 67 6.03 -0.66 12.34
N LYS A 68 7.38 -0.62 12.31
CA LYS A 68 8.16 0.63 12.28
C LYS A 68 7.84 1.51 11.07
N ILE A 69 7.64 0.92 9.90
CA ILE A 69 7.31 1.66 8.67
C ILE A 69 5.82 2.02 8.68
N MET A 70 4.96 1.10 9.12
CA MET A 70 3.52 1.32 9.22
C MET A 70 3.20 2.54 10.11
N TYR A 71 3.90 2.70 11.24
CA TYR A 71 3.70 3.84 12.16
C TYR A 71 3.83 5.19 11.47
N HIS A 72 4.78 5.32 10.52
CA HIS A 72 4.99 6.57 9.78
C HIS A 72 3.91 6.86 8.74
N VAL A 73 3.23 5.82 8.22
CA VAL A 73 2.26 5.96 7.11
C VAL A 73 0.81 5.71 7.53
N MET A 74 0.54 5.39 8.81
CA MET A 74 -0.77 4.92 9.25
C MET A 74 -1.91 5.95 9.07
N ASN A 75 -1.58 7.25 9.11
CA ASN A 75 -2.54 8.35 8.97
C ASN A 75 -2.78 8.78 7.52
N LEU A 76 -2.03 8.22 6.57
CA LEU A 76 -2.20 8.53 5.16
C LEU A 76 -3.43 7.80 4.60
N LYS A 77 -4.26 8.56 3.88
CA LYS A 77 -5.55 8.11 3.35
C LYS A 77 -5.52 7.72 1.87
N SER A 78 -4.38 7.93 1.20
CA SER A 78 -4.21 7.66 -0.22
C SER A 78 -3.22 6.50 -0.42
N PRO A 79 -3.64 5.36 -1.01
CA PRO A 79 -2.78 4.23 -1.36
C PRO A 79 -1.56 4.62 -2.20
N GLY A 80 -1.75 5.52 -3.18
CA GLY A 80 -0.67 6.02 -4.03
C GLY A 80 0.39 6.74 -3.21
N ARG A 81 -0.04 7.63 -2.31
CA ARG A 81 0.85 8.32 -1.36
C ARG A 81 1.52 7.33 -0.40
N ASN A 82 0.83 6.30 0.08
CA ASN A 82 1.44 5.27 0.94
C ASN A 82 2.57 4.52 0.22
N MET A 83 2.38 4.19 -1.07
CA MET A 83 3.41 3.54 -1.87
C MET A 83 4.58 4.47 -2.21
N GLU A 84 4.36 5.77 -2.37
CA GLU A 84 5.43 6.73 -2.67
C GLU A 84 6.20 7.15 -1.43
N GLU A 85 5.53 7.38 -0.30
CA GLU A 85 6.18 7.81 0.95
C GLU A 85 7.01 6.68 1.58
N THR A 86 6.71 5.41 1.29
CA THR A 86 7.56 4.27 1.68
C THR A 86 8.87 4.15 0.87
N ARG A 87 9.03 4.97 -0.19
CA ARG A 87 10.22 4.99 -1.04
C ARG A 87 11.37 5.81 -0.47
N ASP A 88 11.10 6.81 0.38
CA ASP A 88 12.13 7.73 0.89
C ASP A 88 12.69 7.24 2.25
N PRO A 89 13.94 6.76 2.32
CA PRO A 89 14.59 6.42 3.60
C PRO A 89 14.82 7.66 4.48
N ILE A 90 14.77 8.85 3.88
CA ILE A 90 15.06 10.14 4.52
C ILE A 90 13.99 10.51 5.57
N TYR A 91 12.72 10.13 5.40
CA TYR A 91 11.70 10.33 6.45
C TYR A 91 11.87 9.41 7.67
N VAL A 92 12.59 8.29 7.52
CA VAL A 92 12.91 7.35 8.61
C VAL A 92 14.13 7.81 9.42
N GLN A 93 15.00 8.64 8.81
CA GLN A 93 16.20 9.18 9.46
C GLN A 93 16.00 10.59 10.06
N ILE A 94 15.15 11.45 9.48
CA ILE A 94 14.99 12.85 9.95
C ILE A 94 14.19 12.98 11.27
N HIS A 95 13.36 11.99 11.63
CA HIS A 95 12.59 12.01 12.89
C HIS A 95 13.22 11.21 14.04
N ASN A 96 14.53 10.93 13.95
CA ASN A 96 15.33 10.27 14.99
C ASN A 96 16.39 11.19 15.64
N GLU A 97 16.18 12.51 15.63
CA GLU A 97 16.91 13.48 16.46
C GLU A 97 15.95 14.36 17.28
#